data_AF-A0A3D3JGM0-F1
#
_entry.id   AF-A0A3D3JGM0-F1
#
_cell.length_a   1.000
_cell.length_b   1.000
_cell.length_c   1.000
_cell.angle_alpha   90.00
_cell.angle_beta   90.00
_cell.angle_gamma   90.00
#
_symmetry.space_group_name_H-M   'P 1'
#
loop_
_entity.id
_entity.type
_entity.pdbx_description
1 polymer ?
#
loop_
_entity_poly.entity_id
_entity_poly.type
_entity_poly.pdbx_seq_one_letter_code
_entity_poly.pdbx_strand_id
1 'polypeptide(L)'
;MTTLDEVDRFANDLTSRATDDAILWFAYPKSTSKNYRCEFNRDTGWESLGKLGWEPVRQVAIDEDWTALRFRKRTKIPVMTRTTLRSHGTHELSAVDAYIAALPQIQQDALQRLRTIILSVIPNAEQVISYGIPTFRLHGTNVVHMGASKNHCSFYTGGTPLETFAKELEPFSTSKGTIRFQTNKPLPKPLIINLVKFRLAEILAKQSRKSTARTSKNNSERKTQSTTKIIVDTKSSTKSSTKSSTKSSTKNSKMSSEMSSTKSSTKSSTKSSTKSGKKSSTKSSTKSSTKNGAKSNTKNIIGSSSKQRKSS
;
A
#
# COMPACT_ATOMS: atom_id res chain seq x y z
N MET A 1 32.98 -5.94 24.92
CA MET A 1 33.84 -6.28 23.77
C MET A 1 33.39 -5.49 22.55
N THR A 2 34.32 -5.25 21.64
CA THR A 2 34.24 -4.34 20.50
C THR A 2 34.94 -4.88 19.26
N THR A 3 35.85 -5.85 19.37
CA THR A 3 36.54 -6.48 18.24
C THR A 3 36.11 -7.92 18.00
N LEU A 4 36.35 -8.43 16.79
CA LEU A 4 36.09 -9.83 16.42
C LEU A 4 37.01 -10.81 17.16
N ASP A 5 38.27 -10.44 17.43
CA ASP A 5 39.22 -11.26 18.19
C ASP A 5 38.74 -11.53 19.63
N GLU A 6 38.17 -10.52 20.29
CA GLU A 6 37.52 -10.71 21.60
C GLU A 6 36.37 -11.72 21.50
N VAL A 7 35.50 -11.61 20.49
CA VAL A 7 34.37 -12.53 20.30
C VAL A 7 34.86 -13.96 20.10
N ASP A 8 35.84 -14.19 19.22
CA ASP A 8 36.37 -15.54 18.94
C ASP A 8 37.09 -16.14 20.15
N ARG A 9 37.86 -15.33 20.90
CA ARG A 9 38.52 -15.75 22.12
C ARG A 9 37.52 -16.14 23.21
N PHE A 10 36.54 -15.28 23.50
CA PHE A 10 35.51 -15.56 24.51
C PHE A 10 34.52 -16.64 24.07
N ALA A 11 34.27 -16.82 22.77
CA ALA A 11 33.45 -17.91 22.25
C ALA A 11 34.06 -19.27 22.61
N ASN A 12 35.35 -19.47 22.31
CA ASN A 12 36.03 -20.73 22.64
C ASN A 12 36.14 -20.95 24.17
N ASP A 13 36.47 -19.91 24.93
CA ASP A 13 36.70 -20.04 26.38
C ASP A 13 35.43 -20.21 27.22
N LEU A 14 34.32 -19.56 26.82
CA LEU A 14 33.05 -19.67 27.55
C LEU A 14 32.30 -20.94 27.17
N THR A 15 32.26 -21.31 25.88
CA THR A 15 31.43 -22.43 25.41
C THR A 15 31.98 -23.80 25.78
N SER A 16 33.30 -23.92 25.97
CA SER A 16 33.97 -25.13 26.49
C SER A 16 33.67 -25.39 27.97
N ARG A 17 33.36 -24.35 28.75
CA ARG A 17 32.99 -24.42 30.17
C ARG A 17 31.47 -24.43 30.41
N ALA A 18 30.68 -24.06 29.41
CA ALA A 18 29.24 -23.84 29.54
C ALA A 18 28.43 -25.15 29.61
N THR A 19 27.56 -25.25 30.63
CA THR A 19 26.59 -26.34 30.75
C THR A 19 25.64 -26.39 29.56
N ASP A 20 24.95 -27.52 29.40
CA ASP A 20 24.17 -27.79 28.21
C ASP A 20 22.95 -26.87 28.03
N ASP A 21 22.46 -26.30 29.13
CA ASP A 21 21.32 -25.39 29.25
C ASP A 21 21.70 -23.90 29.39
N ALA A 22 22.99 -23.61 29.57
CA ALA A 22 23.52 -22.29 29.91
C ALA A 22 23.08 -21.17 28.96
N ILE A 23 23.00 -19.96 29.54
CA ILE A 23 22.62 -18.73 28.84
C ILE A 23 23.84 -17.81 28.81
N LEU A 24 24.45 -17.64 27.65
CA LEU A 24 25.54 -16.70 27.45
C LEU A 24 25.00 -15.34 26.99
N TRP A 25 25.60 -14.25 27.48
CA TRP A 25 25.27 -12.89 27.09
C TRP A 25 26.55 -12.16 26.66
N PHE A 26 26.56 -11.65 25.44
CA PHE A 26 27.68 -10.91 24.87
C PHE A 26 27.31 -9.42 24.80
N ALA A 27 28.03 -8.57 25.53
CA ALA A 27 27.78 -7.14 25.63
C ALA A 27 28.72 -6.33 24.73
N TYR A 28 28.13 -5.50 23.87
CA TYR A 28 28.82 -4.72 22.85
C TYR A 28 28.14 -3.34 22.63
N PRO A 29 28.86 -2.33 22.11
CA PRO A 29 28.25 -1.05 21.76
C PRO A 29 27.33 -1.17 20.54
N LYS A 30 26.26 -0.39 20.56
CA LYS A 30 25.37 -0.21 19.40
C LYS A 30 26.10 0.57 18.31
N SER A 31 25.80 0.27 17.05
CA SER A 31 26.29 1.04 15.89
C SER A 31 25.83 2.52 15.89
N THR A 32 24.83 2.87 16.70
CA THR A 32 24.37 4.25 16.93
C THR A 32 25.17 5.01 17.99
N SER A 33 26.11 4.35 18.69
CA SER A 33 26.92 4.98 19.73
C SER A 33 27.76 6.13 19.17
N LYS A 34 27.80 7.25 19.90
CA LYS A 34 28.74 8.34 19.58
C LYS A 34 30.13 8.07 20.17
N ASN A 35 30.16 7.44 21.34
CA ASN A 35 31.33 7.29 22.20
C ASN A 35 32.19 6.06 21.85
N TYR A 36 31.59 5.00 21.29
CA TYR A 36 32.26 3.72 21.06
C TYR A 36 32.16 3.26 19.60
N ARG A 37 33.08 2.38 19.20
CA ARG A 37 33.06 1.68 17.90
C ARG A 37 33.08 0.19 18.15
N CYS A 38 32.48 -0.57 17.23
CA CYS A 38 32.35 -2.01 17.30
C CYS A 38 32.50 -2.57 15.89
N GLU A 39 33.34 -3.59 15.71
CA GLU A 39 33.63 -4.20 14.39
C GLU A 39 32.46 -5.07 13.89
N PHE A 40 31.70 -5.63 14.84
CA PHE A 40 30.55 -6.48 14.62
C PHE A 40 29.24 -5.80 15.08
N ASN A 41 28.09 -6.44 14.84
CA ASN A 41 26.79 -5.93 15.27
C ASN A 41 25.86 -7.09 15.65
N ARG A 42 24.54 -6.88 15.71
CA ARG A 42 23.59 -7.95 16.06
C ARG A 42 23.64 -9.16 15.12
N ASP A 43 23.81 -8.92 13.82
CA ASP A 43 23.49 -9.89 12.76
C ASP A 43 24.74 -10.40 12.01
N THR A 44 25.96 -9.94 12.38
CA THR A 44 27.25 -10.34 11.78
C THR A 44 28.36 -10.40 12.84
N GLY A 45 29.38 -11.24 12.67
CA GLY A 45 30.53 -11.31 13.59
C GLY A 45 30.34 -12.26 14.77
N TRP A 46 29.54 -13.32 14.58
CA TRP A 46 29.26 -14.36 15.57
C TRP A 46 29.51 -15.78 15.03
N GLU A 47 30.28 -15.89 13.94
CA GLU A 47 30.49 -17.12 13.18
C GLU A 47 31.21 -18.20 14.02
N SER A 48 32.06 -17.82 14.98
CA SER A 48 32.67 -18.73 15.96
C SER A 48 31.64 -19.40 16.87
N LEU A 49 30.76 -18.62 17.49
CA LEU A 49 29.61 -19.13 18.26
C LEU A 49 28.73 -20.05 17.40
N GLY A 50 28.44 -19.65 16.15
CA GLY A 50 27.65 -20.44 15.19
C GLY A 50 28.28 -21.80 14.84
N LYS A 51 29.61 -21.86 14.67
CA LYS A 51 30.39 -23.09 14.47
C LYS A 51 30.35 -23.99 15.72
N LEU A 52 30.43 -23.38 16.91
CA LEU A 52 30.36 -24.06 18.21
C LEU A 52 28.92 -24.48 18.59
N GLY A 53 27.94 -24.31 17.70
CA GLY A 53 26.56 -24.72 17.89
C GLY A 53 25.73 -23.77 18.77
N TRP A 54 26.18 -22.53 18.96
CA TRP A 54 25.47 -21.48 19.69
C TRP A 54 24.80 -20.49 18.72
N GLU A 55 23.60 -20.06 19.08
CA GLU A 55 22.70 -19.30 18.20
C GLU A 55 22.17 -18.04 18.92
N PRO A 56 22.07 -16.88 18.24
CA PRO A 56 21.57 -15.64 18.82
C PRO A 56 20.04 -15.68 18.97
N VAL A 57 19.55 -15.48 20.20
CA VAL A 57 18.12 -15.66 20.54
C VAL A 57 17.39 -14.34 20.75
N ARG A 58 18.00 -13.38 21.46
CA ARG A 58 17.36 -12.09 21.78
C ARG A 58 18.39 -11.03 22.15
N GLN A 59 18.23 -9.84 21.60
CA GLN A 59 18.97 -8.64 21.99
C GLN A 59 18.19 -7.87 23.07
N VAL A 60 18.91 -7.24 24.01
CA VAL A 60 18.39 -6.32 25.03
C VAL A 60 19.30 -5.08 25.06
N ALA A 61 18.72 -3.87 25.12
CA ALA A 61 19.50 -2.65 25.34
C ALA A 61 19.90 -2.57 26.82
N ILE A 62 21.15 -2.20 27.11
CA ILE A 62 21.64 -1.99 28.47
C ILE A 62 21.38 -0.54 28.87
N ASP A 63 21.88 0.40 28.06
CA ASP A 63 21.79 1.85 28.24
C ASP A 63 21.60 2.55 26.87
N GLU A 64 22.06 3.80 26.69
CA GLU A 64 22.04 4.49 25.38
C GLU A 64 23.07 3.92 24.38
N ASP A 65 24.28 3.61 24.83
CA ASP A 65 25.42 3.19 24.01
C ASP A 65 25.53 1.66 23.88
N TRP A 66 25.15 0.88 24.90
CA TRP A 66 25.43 -0.56 24.98
C TRP A 66 24.20 -1.46 24.82
N THR A 67 24.45 -2.70 24.38
CA THR A 67 23.44 -3.73 24.21
C THR A 67 24.02 -5.13 24.45
N ALA A 68 23.21 -6.05 24.94
CA ALA A 68 23.59 -7.45 25.12
C ALA A 68 22.80 -8.35 24.16
N LEU A 69 23.50 -9.30 23.52
CA LEU A 69 22.88 -10.36 22.72
C LEU A 69 22.98 -11.71 23.47
N ARG A 70 21.83 -12.36 23.63
CA ARG A 70 21.71 -13.66 24.33
C ARG A 70 21.92 -14.82 23.36
N PHE A 71 22.84 -15.71 23.69
CA PHE A 71 23.09 -16.96 22.98
C PHE A 71 22.62 -18.17 23.80
N ARG A 72 22.22 -19.24 23.10
CA ARG A 72 21.95 -20.58 23.65
C ARG A 72 22.42 -21.65 22.68
N LYS A 73 22.72 -22.87 23.17
CA LYS A 73 22.99 -24.03 22.29
C LYS A 73 21.78 -24.27 21.37
N ARG A 74 22.03 -24.49 20.07
CA ARG A 74 21.04 -24.76 19.02
C ARG A 74 20.06 -25.89 19.41
N THR A 75 20.55 -26.89 20.14
CA THR A 75 19.78 -28.04 20.66
C THR A 75 18.81 -27.71 21.80
N LYS A 76 19.00 -26.60 22.54
CA LYS A 76 18.09 -26.16 23.62
C LYS A 76 17.25 -24.95 23.26
N ILE A 77 17.48 -24.32 22.11
CA ILE A 77 16.52 -23.38 21.53
C ILE A 77 15.31 -24.21 21.12
N PRO A 78 14.09 -23.91 21.63
CA PRO A 78 12.89 -24.51 21.08
C PRO A 78 12.85 -24.12 19.60
N VAL A 79 12.92 -25.09 18.71
CA VAL A 79 12.63 -24.87 17.29
C VAL A 79 11.19 -24.39 17.26
N MET A 80 11.01 -23.07 17.11
CA MET A 80 9.70 -22.43 17.19
C MET A 80 8.99 -22.59 15.85
N THR A 81 8.76 -23.86 15.49
CA THR A 81 7.93 -24.25 14.36
C THR A 81 6.60 -23.54 14.54
N ARG A 82 6.29 -22.59 13.67
CA ARG A 82 4.94 -22.02 13.56
C ARG A 82 4.00 -23.03 12.89
N THR A 83 3.99 -24.25 13.42
CA THR A 83 2.93 -25.23 13.26
C THR A 83 1.67 -24.59 13.84
N THR A 84 0.85 -24.01 12.98
CA THR A 84 -0.47 -23.46 13.34
C THR A 84 -1.49 -24.59 13.52
N LEU A 85 -1.14 -25.56 14.38
CA LEU A 85 -2.00 -26.60 14.90
C LEU A 85 -2.07 -26.43 16.42
N ARG A 86 -2.74 -25.36 16.84
CA ARG A 86 -3.26 -25.28 18.21
C ARG A 86 -4.42 -26.26 18.34
N SER A 87 -4.10 -27.53 18.55
CA SER A 87 -5.08 -28.54 18.96
C SER A 87 -5.45 -28.30 20.42
N HIS A 88 -6.40 -27.40 20.64
CA HIS A 88 -7.44 -27.56 21.65
C HIS A 88 -8.77 -27.71 20.89
N GLY A 89 -9.80 -28.25 21.54
CA GLY A 89 -11.05 -28.71 20.89
C GLY A 89 -11.99 -27.64 20.34
N THR A 90 -11.48 -26.53 19.83
CA THR A 90 -12.24 -25.52 19.07
C THR A 90 -11.52 -25.24 17.75
N HIS A 91 -12.29 -24.98 16.69
CA HIS A 91 -11.72 -24.31 15.51
C HIS A 91 -11.10 -22.98 15.99
N GLU A 92 -9.80 -22.75 15.80
CA GLU A 92 -9.24 -21.40 15.96
C GLU A 92 -9.83 -20.53 14.85
N LEU A 93 -10.94 -19.88 15.20
CA LEU A 93 -11.60 -18.85 14.41
C LEU A 93 -10.55 -17.80 14.02
N SER A 94 -10.40 -17.51 12.73
CA SER A 94 -9.53 -16.40 12.32
C SER A 94 -10.03 -15.11 12.97
N ALA A 95 -9.18 -14.08 13.08
CA ALA A 95 -9.59 -12.83 13.73
C ALA A 95 -10.86 -12.20 13.10
N VAL A 96 -11.14 -12.50 11.83
CA VAL A 96 -12.40 -12.12 11.14
C VAL A 96 -13.57 -13.04 11.51
N ASP A 97 -13.36 -14.36 11.65
CA ASP A 97 -14.40 -15.29 12.12
C ASP A 97 -14.80 -14.99 13.57
N ALA A 98 -13.82 -14.72 14.44
CA ALA A 98 -14.05 -14.34 15.84
C ALA A 98 -14.80 -13.00 15.95
N TYR A 99 -14.47 -12.01 15.11
CA TYR A 99 -15.23 -10.76 15.02
C TYR A 99 -16.69 -11.01 14.60
N ILE A 100 -16.93 -11.92 13.64
CA ILE A 100 -18.28 -12.27 13.20
C ILE A 100 -19.05 -13.00 14.31
N ALA A 101 -18.44 -14.02 14.94
CA ALA A 101 -19.06 -14.84 15.97
C ALA A 101 -19.47 -14.05 17.23
N ALA A 102 -18.82 -12.92 17.51
CA ALA A 102 -19.13 -12.03 18.63
C ALA A 102 -20.38 -11.15 18.42
N LEU A 103 -21.04 -11.20 17.25
CA LEU A 103 -22.18 -10.34 16.90
C LEU A 103 -23.53 -11.07 17.04
N PRO A 104 -24.66 -10.34 17.19
CA PRO A 104 -25.99 -10.92 17.11
C PRO A 104 -26.23 -11.60 15.75
N GLN A 105 -26.92 -12.76 15.73
CA GLN A 105 -27.06 -13.63 14.55
C GLN A 105 -27.36 -12.89 13.24
N ILE A 106 -28.35 -11.99 13.26
CA ILE A 106 -28.79 -11.21 12.08
C ILE A 106 -27.62 -10.41 11.46
N GLN A 107 -26.72 -9.87 12.30
CA GLN A 107 -25.51 -9.16 11.87
C GLN A 107 -24.41 -10.12 11.40
N GLN A 108 -24.31 -11.32 12.01
CA GLN A 108 -23.43 -12.38 11.49
C GLN A 108 -23.82 -12.74 10.05
N ASP A 109 -25.09 -13.07 9.81
CA ASP A 109 -25.58 -13.50 8.51
C ASP A 109 -25.34 -12.42 7.44
N ALA A 110 -25.53 -11.15 7.79
CA ALA A 110 -25.28 -10.03 6.87
C ALA A 110 -23.79 -9.88 6.51
N LEU A 111 -22.89 -9.99 7.49
CA LEU A 111 -21.44 -9.96 7.24
C LEU A 111 -20.95 -11.21 6.51
N GLN A 112 -21.48 -12.39 6.81
CA GLN A 112 -21.17 -13.62 6.08
C GLN A 112 -21.63 -13.52 4.62
N ARG A 113 -22.85 -13.03 4.35
CA ARG A 113 -23.32 -12.74 2.98
C ARG A 113 -22.38 -11.77 2.26
N LEU A 114 -21.96 -10.68 2.91
CA LEU A 114 -21.03 -9.70 2.32
C LEU A 114 -19.64 -10.30 2.05
N ARG A 115 -19.08 -11.02 3.02
CA ARG A 115 -17.78 -11.73 2.94
C ARG A 115 -17.74 -12.72 1.79
N THR A 116 -18.78 -13.54 1.63
CA THR A 116 -18.88 -14.51 0.52
C THR A 116 -18.90 -13.80 -0.84
N ILE A 117 -19.56 -12.64 -0.95
CA ILE A 117 -19.53 -11.85 -2.20
C ILE A 117 -18.13 -11.26 -2.44
N ILE A 118 -17.46 -10.71 -1.41
CA ILE A 118 -16.09 -10.18 -1.52
C ILE A 118 -15.11 -11.29 -1.95
N LEU A 119 -15.11 -12.44 -1.26
CA LEU A 119 -14.23 -13.56 -1.57
C LEU A 119 -14.53 -14.21 -2.93
N SER A 120 -15.75 -14.10 -3.46
CA SER A 120 -16.05 -14.52 -4.84
C SER A 120 -15.38 -13.65 -5.92
N VAL A 121 -14.86 -12.47 -5.56
CA VAL A 121 -14.06 -11.60 -6.44
C VAL A 121 -12.57 -11.66 -6.09
N ILE A 122 -12.23 -11.85 -4.81
CA ILE A 122 -10.84 -11.96 -4.31
C ILE A 122 -10.67 -13.17 -3.38
N PRO A 123 -10.60 -14.41 -3.92
CA PRO A 123 -10.43 -15.61 -3.11
C PRO A 123 -9.08 -15.63 -2.39
N ASN A 124 -8.05 -15.05 -3.00
CA ASN A 124 -6.69 -14.98 -2.43
C ASN A 124 -6.48 -13.76 -1.51
N ALA A 125 -7.55 -13.20 -0.94
CA ALA A 125 -7.46 -12.05 -0.04
C ALA A 125 -7.01 -12.47 1.37
N GLU A 126 -5.96 -11.82 1.88
CA GLU A 126 -5.59 -11.91 3.29
C GLU A 126 -6.67 -11.22 4.13
N GLN A 127 -7.24 -11.96 5.08
CA GLN A 127 -8.34 -11.50 5.95
C GLN A 127 -7.78 -11.14 7.33
N VAL A 128 -7.75 -9.85 7.66
CA VAL A 128 -7.19 -9.33 8.92
C VAL A 128 -8.19 -8.41 9.63
N ILE A 129 -7.95 -8.15 10.92
CA ILE A 129 -8.58 -7.03 11.62
C ILE A 129 -7.67 -5.80 11.48
N SER A 130 -8.23 -4.69 11.03
CA SER A 130 -7.55 -3.39 10.95
C SER A 130 -8.54 -2.30 11.39
N TYR A 131 -8.10 -1.34 12.20
CA TYR A 131 -9.00 -0.34 12.83
C TYR A 131 -10.20 -0.96 13.58
N GLY A 132 -10.02 -2.17 14.13
CA GLY A 132 -11.07 -2.92 14.84
C GLY A 132 -12.11 -3.61 13.93
N ILE A 133 -11.95 -3.58 12.60
CA ILE A 133 -12.90 -4.17 11.65
C ILE A 133 -12.25 -5.15 10.64
N PRO A 134 -12.99 -6.19 10.18
CA PRO A 134 -12.58 -7.06 9.09
C PRO A 134 -12.15 -6.31 7.82
N THR A 135 -10.97 -6.67 7.34
CA THR A 135 -10.23 -5.99 6.29
C THR A 135 -9.66 -7.02 5.32
N PHE A 136 -9.90 -6.81 4.02
CA PHE A 136 -9.43 -7.69 2.96
C PHE A 136 -8.24 -7.03 2.25
N ARG A 137 -7.09 -7.71 2.25
CA ARG A 137 -5.83 -7.20 1.69
C ARG A 137 -5.38 -8.06 0.52
N LEU A 138 -4.74 -7.43 -0.46
CA LEU A 138 -4.09 -8.11 -1.58
C LEU A 138 -2.69 -7.53 -1.74
N HIS A 139 -1.66 -8.39 -1.74
CA HIS A 139 -0.25 -7.99 -1.75
C HIS A 139 0.07 -6.89 -0.73
N GLY A 140 -0.38 -7.08 0.52
CA GLY A 140 -0.23 -6.14 1.64
C GLY A 140 -1.05 -4.85 1.56
N THR A 141 -1.78 -4.60 0.46
CA THR A 141 -2.57 -3.37 0.25
C THR A 141 -4.04 -3.60 0.59
N ASN A 142 -4.65 -2.69 1.38
CA ASN A 142 -6.05 -2.79 1.80
C ASN A 142 -7.00 -2.52 0.62
N VAL A 143 -7.82 -3.52 0.26
CA VAL A 143 -8.78 -3.44 -0.84
C VAL A 143 -10.10 -2.86 -0.35
N VAL A 144 -10.77 -3.58 0.55
CA VAL A 144 -12.06 -3.23 1.15
C VAL A 144 -12.10 -3.63 2.63
N HIS A 145 -13.01 -3.02 3.39
CA HIS A 145 -13.30 -3.39 4.77
C HIS A 145 -14.80 -3.61 4.95
N MET A 146 -15.21 -4.33 6.00
CA MET A 146 -16.60 -4.50 6.40
C MET A 146 -16.74 -4.46 7.93
N GLY A 147 -17.88 -4.03 8.45
CA GLY A 147 -18.15 -4.04 9.89
C GLY A 147 -19.65 -3.94 10.20
N ALA A 148 -20.04 -4.39 11.39
CA ALA A 148 -21.43 -4.37 11.83
C ALA A 148 -21.79 -3.12 12.65
N SER A 149 -23.08 -2.82 12.72
CA SER A 149 -23.70 -1.82 13.59
C SER A 149 -25.15 -2.25 13.85
N LYS A 150 -25.79 -1.74 14.92
CA LYS A 150 -27.11 -2.21 15.42
C LYS A 150 -28.12 -2.62 14.33
N ASN A 151 -28.35 -1.73 13.35
CA ASN A 151 -29.28 -1.92 12.22
C ASN A 151 -28.57 -1.93 10.84
N HIS A 152 -27.22 -1.95 10.89
CA HIS A 152 -26.20 -1.73 9.87
C HIS A 152 -25.28 -2.90 9.46
N CYS A 153 -25.06 -3.16 8.16
CA CYS A 153 -23.75 -3.61 7.69
C CYS A 153 -23.04 -2.46 6.95
N SER A 154 -21.89 -2.02 7.46
CA SER A 154 -21.03 -1.01 6.83
C SER A 154 -20.01 -1.69 5.90
N PHE A 155 -19.91 -1.20 4.67
CA PHE A 155 -18.98 -1.67 3.65
C PHE A 155 -18.11 -0.51 3.17
N TYR A 156 -16.79 -0.66 3.23
CA TYR A 156 -15.83 0.41 3.01
C TYR A 156 -15.00 0.13 1.76
N THR A 157 -15.17 0.95 0.73
CA THR A 157 -14.56 0.77 -0.59
C THR A 157 -13.61 1.91 -0.99
N GLY A 158 -13.54 2.98 -0.19
CA GLY A 158 -12.92 4.26 -0.60
C GLY A 158 -13.91 5.14 -1.39
N GLY A 159 -13.57 6.41 -1.63
CA GLY A 159 -14.48 7.39 -2.23
C GLY A 159 -14.74 7.19 -3.73
N THR A 160 -13.69 6.91 -4.50
CA THR A 160 -13.73 6.80 -5.97
C THR A 160 -14.73 5.78 -6.54
N PRO A 161 -15.00 4.62 -5.92
CA PRO A 161 -16.10 3.75 -6.34
C PRO A 161 -17.49 4.37 -6.07
N LEU A 162 -17.70 5.09 -4.95
CA LEU A 162 -18.99 5.71 -4.65
C LEU A 162 -19.31 6.83 -5.64
N GLU A 163 -18.30 7.62 -6.02
CA GLU A 163 -18.39 8.65 -7.07
C GLU A 163 -18.77 8.04 -8.42
N THR A 164 -18.21 6.88 -8.76
CA THR A 164 -18.46 6.17 -10.03
C THR A 164 -19.85 5.52 -10.07
N PHE A 165 -20.27 4.86 -8.99
CA PHE A 165 -21.51 4.09 -8.91
C PHE A 165 -22.66 4.87 -8.23
N ALA A 166 -22.58 6.20 -8.12
CA ALA A 166 -23.51 7.04 -7.36
C ALA A 166 -25.00 6.75 -7.68
N LYS A 167 -25.35 6.61 -8.98
CA LYS A 167 -26.73 6.30 -9.42
C LYS A 167 -27.26 4.95 -8.94
N GLU A 168 -26.39 3.95 -8.79
CA GLU A 168 -26.76 2.63 -8.25
C GLU A 168 -26.80 2.64 -6.71
N LEU A 169 -26.26 3.69 -6.09
CA LEU A 169 -26.14 3.87 -4.65
C LEU A 169 -27.22 4.77 -4.03
N GLU A 170 -27.99 5.52 -4.82
CA GLU A 170 -29.16 6.31 -4.39
C GLU A 170 -30.11 5.56 -3.41
N PRO A 171 -30.40 4.24 -3.56
CA PRO A 171 -31.27 3.53 -2.61
C PRO A 171 -30.64 3.22 -1.25
N PHE A 172 -29.38 3.59 -1.01
CA PHE A 172 -28.58 3.17 0.16
C PHE A 172 -27.99 4.37 0.89
N SER A 173 -27.93 4.29 2.22
CA SER A 173 -27.24 5.31 3.01
C SER A 173 -25.73 5.22 2.78
N THR A 174 -25.12 6.29 2.27
CA THR A 174 -23.68 6.39 2.04
C THR A 174 -23.05 7.52 2.85
N SER A 175 -21.74 7.44 3.03
CA SER A 175 -20.88 8.50 3.55
C SER A 175 -19.49 8.39 2.91
N LYS A 176 -18.56 9.30 3.19
CA LYS A 176 -17.24 9.36 2.53
C LYS A 176 -16.53 7.99 2.50
N GLY A 177 -16.57 7.32 1.33
CA GLY A 177 -16.02 6.00 1.09
C GLY A 177 -16.68 4.80 1.79
N THR A 178 -17.91 4.95 2.31
CA THR A 178 -18.65 3.92 3.07
C THR A 178 -20.09 3.78 2.58
N ILE A 179 -20.59 2.56 2.45
CA ILE A 179 -21.97 2.22 2.10
C ILE A 179 -22.58 1.45 3.28
N ARG A 180 -23.84 1.76 3.64
CA ARG A 180 -24.56 1.12 4.76
C ARG A 180 -25.74 0.32 4.22
N PHE A 181 -25.60 -1.00 4.22
CA PHE A 181 -26.69 -1.93 3.88
C PHE A 181 -27.53 -2.22 5.13
N GLN A 182 -28.86 -2.22 4.99
CA GLN A 182 -29.77 -2.57 6.10
C GLN A 182 -29.69 -4.08 6.36
N THR A 183 -29.44 -4.50 7.60
CA THR A 183 -29.11 -5.89 7.96
C THR A 183 -30.16 -6.92 7.50
N ASN A 184 -31.44 -6.52 7.50
CA ASN A 184 -32.60 -7.36 7.17
C ASN A 184 -32.96 -7.36 5.66
N LYS A 185 -32.22 -6.64 4.80
CA LYS A 185 -32.46 -6.61 3.35
C LYS A 185 -31.46 -7.49 2.60
N PRO A 186 -31.83 -8.06 1.43
CA PRO A 186 -30.88 -8.74 0.56
C PRO A 186 -29.79 -7.77 0.10
N LEU A 187 -28.53 -8.23 0.09
CA LEU A 187 -27.41 -7.42 -0.38
C LEU A 187 -27.41 -7.32 -1.91
N PRO A 188 -27.14 -6.14 -2.51
CA PRO A 188 -27.10 -5.96 -3.96
C PRO A 188 -25.82 -6.59 -4.55
N LYS A 189 -25.82 -7.92 -4.71
CA LYS A 189 -24.65 -8.71 -5.14
C LYS A 189 -23.94 -8.17 -6.41
N PRO A 190 -24.64 -7.76 -7.50
CA PRO A 190 -23.98 -7.20 -8.67
C PRO A 190 -23.20 -5.91 -8.38
N LEU A 191 -23.82 -4.97 -7.66
CA LEU A 191 -23.20 -3.70 -7.27
C LEU A 191 -21.97 -3.92 -6.38
N ILE A 192 -22.06 -4.82 -5.39
CA ILE A 192 -20.92 -5.16 -4.53
C ILE A 192 -19.76 -5.75 -5.35
N ILE A 193 -20.04 -6.65 -6.30
CA ILE A 193 -19.03 -7.21 -7.21
C ILE A 193 -18.38 -6.11 -8.05
N ASN A 194 -19.16 -5.19 -8.60
CA ASN A 194 -18.67 -4.08 -9.42
C ASN A 194 -17.78 -3.11 -8.61
N LEU A 195 -18.20 -2.75 -7.39
CA LEU A 195 -17.43 -1.94 -6.46
C LEU A 195 -16.07 -2.57 -6.10
N VAL A 196 -16.04 -3.88 -5.80
CA VAL A 196 -14.79 -4.60 -5.49
C VAL A 196 -13.88 -4.67 -6.72
N LYS A 197 -14.42 -4.99 -7.91
CA LYS A 197 -13.65 -5.03 -9.17
C LYS A 197 -13.03 -3.68 -9.51
N PHE A 198 -13.80 -2.59 -9.43
CA PHE A 198 -13.31 -1.24 -9.68
C PHE A 198 -12.20 -0.86 -8.70
N ARG A 199 -12.39 -1.15 -7.40
CA ARG A 199 -11.42 -0.87 -6.35
C ARG A 199 -10.10 -1.64 -6.54
N LEU A 200 -10.14 -2.86 -7.06
CA LEU A 200 -8.95 -3.64 -7.41
C LEU A 200 -8.20 -3.02 -8.59
N ALA A 201 -8.91 -2.68 -9.67
CA ALA A 201 -8.31 -2.01 -10.84
C ALA A 201 -7.63 -0.69 -10.44
N GLU A 202 -8.27 0.10 -9.56
CA GLU A 202 -7.70 1.32 -9.00
C GLU A 202 -6.40 1.07 -8.22
N ILE A 203 -6.35 0.03 -7.38
CA ILE A 203 -5.17 -0.33 -6.59
C ILE A 203 -4.02 -0.79 -7.49
N LEU A 204 -4.29 -1.66 -8.47
CA LEU A 204 -3.28 -2.15 -9.41
C LEU A 204 -2.72 -1.00 -10.26
N ALA A 205 -3.58 -0.09 -10.74
CA ALA A 205 -3.15 1.12 -11.46
C ALA A 205 -2.35 2.10 -10.58
N LYS A 206 -2.64 2.18 -9.27
CA LYS A 206 -1.86 2.97 -8.30
C LYS A 206 -0.51 2.32 -7.96
N GLN A 207 -0.41 0.98 -7.99
CA GLN A 207 0.84 0.26 -7.80
C GLN A 207 1.77 0.42 -9.02
N SER A 208 1.28 0.22 -10.25
CA SER A 208 2.09 0.36 -11.47
C SER A 208 2.61 1.78 -11.72
N ARG A 209 1.80 2.81 -11.42
CA ARG A 209 2.25 4.21 -11.47
C ARG A 209 3.39 4.49 -10.47
N LYS A 210 3.35 3.89 -9.28
CA LYS A 210 4.40 4.05 -8.25
C LYS A 210 5.72 3.37 -8.63
N SER A 211 5.70 2.19 -9.26
CA SER A 211 6.93 1.55 -9.73
C SER A 211 7.60 2.37 -10.83
N THR A 212 6.85 2.82 -11.85
CA THR A 212 7.39 3.61 -12.96
C THR A 212 7.99 4.95 -12.49
N ALA A 213 7.31 5.65 -11.56
CA ALA A 213 7.80 6.90 -10.99
C ALA A 213 9.06 6.73 -10.12
N ARG A 214 9.23 5.57 -9.46
CA ARG A 214 10.47 5.26 -8.71
C ARG A 214 11.64 4.98 -9.64
N THR A 215 11.41 4.27 -10.74
CA THR A 215 12.44 3.99 -11.75
C THR A 215 12.93 5.26 -12.44
N SER A 216 12.04 6.18 -12.82
CA SER A 216 12.44 7.45 -13.44
C SER A 216 13.21 8.36 -12.47
N LYS A 217 12.80 8.44 -11.20
CA LYS A 217 13.53 9.20 -10.17
C LYS A 217 14.94 8.64 -9.94
N ASN A 218 15.09 7.33 -9.75
CA ASN A 218 16.39 6.69 -9.57
C ASN A 218 17.33 6.90 -10.78
N ASN A 219 16.79 6.97 -12.00
CA ASN A 219 17.59 7.22 -13.21
C ASN A 219 18.02 8.70 -13.31
N SER A 220 17.15 9.63 -12.90
CA SER A 220 17.49 11.06 -12.79
C SER A 220 18.63 11.29 -11.78
N GLU A 221 18.55 10.67 -10.61
CA GLU A 221 19.56 10.78 -9.54
C GLU A 221 20.91 10.15 -9.92
N ARG A 222 20.92 9.08 -10.73
CA ARG A 222 22.15 8.56 -11.34
C ARG A 222 22.73 9.49 -12.39
N LYS A 223 21.89 10.15 -13.20
CA LYS A 223 22.34 11.07 -14.24
C LYS A 223 22.97 12.34 -13.66
N THR A 224 22.40 12.90 -12.59
CA THR A 224 23.01 14.05 -11.89
C THR A 224 24.34 13.68 -11.23
N GLN A 225 24.44 12.54 -10.54
CA GLN A 225 25.71 12.07 -9.96
C GLN A 225 26.81 11.85 -11.01
N SER A 226 26.46 11.33 -12.20
CA SER A 226 27.40 11.18 -13.32
C SER A 226 27.93 12.53 -13.82
N THR A 227 27.04 13.51 -14.02
CA THR A 227 27.45 14.87 -14.42
C THR A 227 28.30 15.55 -13.35
N THR A 228 28.00 15.39 -12.06
CA THR A 228 28.83 15.93 -10.97
C THR A 228 30.23 15.33 -10.99
N LYS A 229 30.39 14.02 -11.21
CA LYS A 229 31.73 13.38 -11.28
C LYS A 229 32.61 13.97 -12.39
N ILE A 230 32.07 14.11 -13.60
CA ILE A 230 32.80 14.64 -14.77
C ILE A 230 33.34 16.07 -14.53
N ILE A 231 32.67 16.86 -13.69
CA ILE A 231 33.05 18.23 -13.36
C ILE A 231 34.18 18.31 -12.30
N VAL A 232 34.43 17.26 -11.52
CA VAL A 232 35.53 17.27 -10.52
C VAL A 232 36.87 16.93 -11.16
N ASP A 233 36.89 15.95 -12.07
CA ASP A 233 38.12 15.45 -12.72
C ASP A 233 38.74 16.44 -13.73
N THR A 234 38.05 17.55 -14.05
CA THR A 234 38.53 18.61 -14.96
C THR A 234 39.20 19.80 -14.25
N LYS A 235 39.48 19.72 -12.93
CA LYS A 235 40.10 20.81 -12.16
C LYS A 235 41.46 20.48 -11.51
N SER A 236 42.10 19.37 -11.87
CA SER A 236 43.31 18.84 -11.19
C SER A 236 44.63 18.96 -11.98
N SER A 237 44.66 19.57 -13.17
CA SER A 237 45.85 19.53 -14.08
C SER A 237 46.41 20.90 -14.51
N THR A 238 46.69 21.80 -13.57
CA THR A 238 47.36 23.10 -13.86
C THR A 238 48.47 23.50 -12.88
N LYS A 239 49.60 22.77 -12.86
CA LYS A 239 50.96 23.32 -12.61
C LYS A 239 52.07 22.30 -12.90
N SER A 240 53.28 22.84 -13.14
CA SER A 240 54.56 22.20 -13.53
C SER A 240 54.57 21.36 -14.82
N SER A 241 55.65 21.35 -15.63
CA SER A 241 56.75 22.31 -15.79
C SER A 241 57.40 22.18 -17.18
N THR A 242 58.21 23.15 -17.57
CA THR A 242 58.70 23.41 -18.94
C THR A 242 59.78 22.45 -19.47
N LYS A 243 59.91 22.43 -20.82
CA LYS A 243 61.18 22.57 -21.60
C LYS A 243 61.77 21.33 -22.32
N SER A 244 61.45 21.16 -23.62
CA SER A 244 62.41 20.74 -24.68
C SER A 244 61.85 20.87 -26.13
N SER A 245 62.77 21.08 -27.10
CA SER A 245 62.81 20.67 -28.54
C SER A 245 61.55 20.23 -29.33
N THR A 246 61.36 20.51 -30.64
CA THR A 246 61.90 21.49 -31.64
C THR A 246 61.18 21.32 -33.00
N LYS A 247 61.07 22.40 -33.80
CA LYS A 247 60.99 22.45 -35.30
C LYS A 247 59.75 21.89 -36.06
N SER A 248 59.22 22.74 -36.96
CA SER A 248 58.50 22.43 -38.24
C SER A 248 57.15 21.66 -38.21
N SER A 249 56.16 21.93 -39.08
CA SER A 249 56.02 22.98 -40.13
C SER A 249 54.58 23.10 -40.69
N THR A 250 54.18 24.31 -41.08
CA THR A 250 53.45 24.67 -42.33
C THR A 250 52.28 23.75 -42.78
N LYS A 251 50.99 24.10 -42.67
CA LYS A 251 50.19 25.14 -43.41
C LYS A 251 48.73 25.08 -42.85
N ASN A 252 47.79 26.02 -43.02
CA ASN A 252 47.71 27.27 -43.80
C ASN A 252 46.72 28.28 -43.13
N SER A 253 46.58 29.48 -43.70
CA SER A 253 45.61 30.54 -43.32
C SER A 253 44.14 30.24 -43.78
N LYS A 254 43.08 31.02 -43.51
CA LYS A 254 42.94 32.46 -43.15
C LYS A 254 41.58 32.81 -42.47
N MET A 255 41.54 34.02 -41.91
CA MET A 255 40.46 34.84 -41.29
C MET A 255 38.97 34.56 -41.59
N SER A 256 38.14 34.84 -40.56
CA SER A 256 36.92 35.69 -40.50
C SER A 256 36.28 36.17 -41.84
N SER A 257 34.95 36.32 -42.02
CA SER A 257 33.88 36.78 -41.08
C SER A 257 32.44 36.57 -41.64
N GLU A 258 31.42 37.10 -40.94
CA GLU A 258 30.05 37.48 -41.40
C GLU A 258 28.89 36.44 -41.53
N MET A 259 27.93 36.59 -40.61
CA MET A 259 26.50 36.92 -40.81
C MET A 259 25.57 36.21 -41.85
N SER A 260 24.53 35.56 -41.28
CA SER A 260 23.10 35.63 -41.66
C SER A 260 22.58 35.27 -43.08
N SER A 261 22.07 34.04 -43.19
CA SER A 261 20.72 33.66 -43.71
C SER A 261 20.20 34.13 -45.08
N THR A 262 20.08 33.20 -46.04
CA THR A 262 19.11 33.09 -47.18
C THR A 262 19.13 31.63 -47.70
N LYS A 263 18.24 31.03 -48.53
CA LYS A 263 16.90 31.26 -49.16
C LYS A 263 16.29 29.83 -49.32
N SER A 264 15.09 29.46 -48.86
CA SER A 264 13.71 29.78 -49.28
C SER A 264 13.25 29.26 -50.66
N SER A 265 12.24 28.38 -50.67
CA SER A 265 11.38 27.99 -51.82
C SER A 265 9.94 27.81 -51.30
N THR A 266 8.91 28.56 -51.72
CA THR A 266 8.11 28.52 -52.97
C THR A 266 7.28 27.22 -53.14
N LYS A 267 5.99 27.20 -53.53
CA LYS A 267 4.96 28.16 -54.03
C LYS A 267 3.54 27.70 -53.55
N SER A 268 2.39 28.26 -53.97
CA SER A 268 1.76 29.51 -53.45
C SER A 268 0.37 29.74 -54.08
N SER A 269 -0.73 29.79 -53.30
CA SER A 269 -2.10 30.09 -53.78
C SER A 269 -2.95 30.79 -52.69
N THR A 270 -2.98 32.12 -52.59
CA THR A 270 -3.85 33.11 -53.28
C THR A 270 -5.27 33.30 -52.71
N LYS A 271 -5.51 34.49 -52.12
CA LYS A 271 -6.76 35.32 -52.07
C LYS A 271 -8.11 34.70 -51.62
N SER A 272 -9.07 35.41 -51.03
CA SER A 272 -9.11 36.69 -50.27
C SER A 272 -10.54 36.90 -49.68
N SER A 273 -10.70 37.92 -48.82
CA SER A 273 -11.91 38.77 -48.65
C SER A 273 -13.25 38.25 -48.04
N THR A 274 -13.78 39.07 -47.13
CA THR A 274 -15.23 39.41 -46.86
C THR A 274 -16.25 38.38 -46.34
N LYS A 275 -16.52 38.49 -45.02
CA LYS A 275 -17.76 39.05 -44.37
C LYS A 275 -19.17 38.54 -44.79
N SER A 276 -20.03 38.36 -43.77
CA SER A 276 -21.48 37.99 -43.81
C SER A 276 -21.78 36.50 -44.07
N GLY A 277 -22.92 35.93 -43.67
CA GLY A 277 -24.01 36.44 -42.81
C GLY A 277 -25.32 35.64 -42.97
N LYS A 278 -26.21 35.68 -41.96
CA LYS A 278 -27.48 34.89 -41.83
C LYS A 278 -27.26 33.36 -41.69
N LYS A 279 -28.28 32.52 -41.43
CA LYS A 279 -29.44 32.46 -40.48
C LYS A 279 -30.23 31.17 -40.85
N SER A 280 -31.23 30.79 -40.06
CA SER A 280 -32.06 29.55 -40.14
C SER A 280 -31.32 28.22 -39.87
N SER A 281 -31.84 27.20 -39.18
CA SER A 281 -33.12 26.92 -38.47
C SER A 281 -34.31 26.31 -39.23
N THR A 282 -34.39 24.97 -39.20
CA THR A 282 -35.61 24.11 -39.20
C THR A 282 -35.20 22.73 -38.66
N LYS A 283 -35.86 22.00 -37.74
CA LYS A 283 -37.16 22.04 -37.03
C LYS A 283 -38.29 21.15 -37.60
N SER A 284 -38.30 19.88 -37.18
CA SER A 284 -39.44 18.95 -37.12
C SER A 284 -39.07 17.82 -36.13
N SER A 285 -39.82 17.40 -35.11
CA SER A 285 -41.09 17.79 -34.45
C SER A 285 -42.43 17.17 -34.90
N THR A 286 -42.76 16.04 -34.29
CA THR A 286 -44.12 15.56 -33.92
C THR A 286 -43.98 14.86 -32.55
N LYS A 287 -44.80 15.05 -31.49
CA LYS A 287 -46.27 15.08 -31.27
C LYS A 287 -46.94 13.70 -31.42
N SER A 288 -47.87 13.29 -30.55
CA SER A 288 -48.46 13.97 -29.36
C SER A 288 -49.35 13.06 -28.47
N SER A 289 -49.71 13.58 -27.28
CA SER A 289 -50.98 13.36 -26.53
C SER A 289 -51.22 11.97 -25.89
N THR A 290 -52.08 11.78 -24.86
CA THR A 290 -53.18 12.62 -24.31
C THR A 290 -53.26 12.58 -22.76
N LYS A 291 -54.01 13.50 -22.15
CA LYS A 291 -54.32 13.58 -20.69
C LYS A 291 -55.54 12.71 -20.28
N ASN A 292 -55.64 12.37 -18.98
CA ASN A 292 -56.80 12.55 -18.05
C ASN A 292 -56.62 11.62 -16.80
N GLY A 293 -57.21 11.85 -15.62
CA GLY A 293 -57.96 13.00 -15.09
C GLY A 293 -58.90 12.62 -13.92
N ALA A 294 -59.05 13.50 -12.90
CA ALA A 294 -60.02 13.43 -11.77
C ALA A 294 -59.72 12.38 -10.64
N LYS A 295 -59.69 12.75 -9.34
CA LYS A 295 -60.79 12.86 -8.32
C LYS A 295 -61.35 11.49 -7.86
N SER A 296 -61.72 11.17 -6.61
CA SER A 296 -61.61 11.71 -5.22
C SER A 296 -62.67 10.94 -4.37
N ASN A 297 -62.73 11.12 -3.03
CA ASN A 297 -63.81 10.63 -2.12
C ASN A 297 -63.81 9.09 -1.83
N THR A 298 -64.30 8.54 -0.69
CA THR A 298 -64.97 9.12 0.51
C THR A 298 -64.59 8.38 1.83
N LYS A 299 -65.22 8.74 2.97
CA LYS A 299 -64.95 8.31 4.36
C LYS A 299 -65.80 7.12 4.87
N ASN A 300 -65.49 6.67 6.10
CA ASN A 300 -66.32 5.88 7.04
C ASN A 300 -66.51 4.38 6.67
N ILE A 301 -66.87 3.43 7.55
CA ILE A 301 -67.64 3.49 8.82
C ILE A 301 -66.98 2.68 9.97
N ILE A 302 -66.81 3.35 11.11
CA ILE A 302 -67.15 2.99 12.51
C ILE A 302 -67.35 1.50 12.88
N GLY A 303 -66.69 1.05 13.96
CA GLY A 303 -67.02 -0.18 14.70
C GLY A 303 -66.52 -0.09 16.16
N SER A 304 -67.44 -0.01 17.12
CA SER A 304 -67.16 0.33 18.53
C SER A 304 -67.28 -0.86 19.49
N SER A 305 -66.57 -0.79 20.62
CA SER A 305 -66.76 -1.64 21.83
C SER A 305 -66.41 -3.14 21.66
N SER A 306 -65.82 -3.81 22.64
CA SER A 306 -66.16 -3.72 24.06
C SER A 306 -65.02 -4.11 25.01
N LYS A 307 -65.08 -3.58 26.25
CA LYS A 307 -64.38 -4.18 27.40
C LYS A 307 -65.24 -5.35 27.92
N GLN A 308 -64.62 -6.47 28.27
CA GLN A 308 -65.11 -7.30 29.37
C GLN A 308 -63.98 -7.59 30.37
N ARG A 309 -64.36 -7.59 31.65
CA ARG A 309 -63.53 -8.04 32.77
C ARG A 309 -64.01 -9.44 33.15
N LYS A 310 -63.10 -10.41 33.23
CA LYS A 310 -63.22 -11.62 34.06
C LYS A 310 -61.83 -11.85 34.67
N SER A 311 -61.61 -11.77 35.98
CA SER A 311 -62.24 -12.48 37.12
C SER A 311 -61.63 -13.87 37.36
N SER A 312 -60.40 -13.86 37.85
CA SER A 312 -59.90 -14.70 38.95
C SER A 312 -58.81 -13.89 39.67
#